data_AF-A0A3D5THF0-F1
#
_entry.id   AF-A0A3D5THF0-F1
#
_cell.length_a   1.000
_cell.length_b   1.000
_cell.length_c   1.000
_cell.angle_alpha   90.00
_cell.angle_beta   90.00
_cell.angle_gamma   90.00
#
_symmetry.space_group_name_H-M   'P 1'
#
loop_
_entity.id
_entity.type
_entity.pdbx_description
1 polymer ?
#
loop_
_entity_poly.entity_id
_entity_poly.type
_entity_poly.pdbx_seq_one_letter_code
_entity_poly.pdbx_strand_id
1 'polypeptide(L)'
;MDEAMQRYFAEKNVARRSALLRELVFACPPEGKEFFRRAFQKERYLDLKLTAVRGYAFYASEDEVVPLMEKLLALLLKRPERTPYDYQEYEVMRSQYLMPYLLEKYSYPCFRAFNAQLEAQYAALPEVFKHIFTCDERGNIQQLRDKKEVQAALAKFFAGED
;
A
#
# COMPACT_ATOMS: atom_id res chain seq x y z
N MET A 1 -18.02 13.90 12.13
CA MET A 1 -17.52 12.66 11.48
C MET A 1 -18.47 12.26 10.38
N ASP A 2 -18.09 12.60 9.15
CA ASP A 2 -18.68 12.19 7.88
C ASP A 2 -19.19 10.72 7.85
N GLU A 3 -20.31 10.50 7.15
CA GLU A 3 -20.97 9.18 7.03
C GLU A 3 -20.04 8.11 6.42
N ALA A 4 -19.22 8.48 5.42
CA ALA A 4 -18.28 7.56 4.79
C ALA A 4 -17.16 7.15 5.75
N MET A 5 -16.69 8.09 6.61
CA MET A 5 -15.70 7.78 7.65
C MET A 5 -16.26 6.79 8.70
N GLN A 6 -17.53 6.94 9.10
CA GLN A 6 -18.16 6.00 10.03
C GLN A 6 -18.33 4.62 9.39
N ARG A 7 -18.80 4.60 8.13
CA ARG A 7 -18.96 3.37 7.35
C ARG A 7 -17.64 2.61 7.18
N TYR A 8 -16.53 3.31 6.95
CA TYR A 8 -15.20 2.70 6.88
C TYR A 8 -14.85 1.89 8.14
N PHE A 9 -15.14 2.41 9.33
CA PHE A 9 -14.84 1.70 10.57
C PHE A 9 -15.77 0.51 10.83
N ALA A 10 -17.03 0.58 10.39
CA ALA A 10 -18.00 -0.50 10.49
C ALA A 10 -17.82 -1.60 9.43
N GLU A 11 -17.21 -1.30 8.28
CA GLU A 11 -17.06 -2.22 7.16
C GLU A 11 -16.03 -3.33 7.46
N LYS A 12 -16.52 -4.57 7.36
CA LYS A 12 -15.72 -5.79 7.59
C LYS A 12 -15.06 -6.29 6.31
N ASN A 13 -15.70 -6.08 5.16
CA ASN A 13 -15.17 -6.50 3.87
C ASN A 13 -13.98 -5.60 3.47
N VAL A 14 -12.81 -6.21 3.31
CA VAL A 14 -11.55 -5.50 3.04
C VAL A 14 -11.60 -4.73 1.72
N ALA A 15 -12.17 -5.32 0.66
CA ALA A 15 -12.25 -4.66 -0.65
C ALA A 15 -13.14 -3.42 -0.61
N ARG A 16 -14.31 -3.51 0.03
CA ARG A 16 -15.21 -2.36 0.23
C ARG A 16 -14.56 -1.29 1.11
N ARG A 17 -13.86 -1.71 2.16
CA ARG A 17 -13.15 -0.79 3.05
C ARG A 17 -11.98 -0.08 2.36
N SER A 18 -11.24 -0.78 1.51
CA SER A 18 -10.18 -0.22 0.68
C SER A 18 -10.73 0.83 -0.30
N ALA A 19 -11.87 0.55 -0.94
CA ALA A 19 -12.54 1.52 -1.81
C ALA A 19 -12.94 2.80 -1.05
N LEU A 20 -13.57 2.66 0.13
CA LEU A 20 -13.92 3.81 0.98
C LEU A 20 -12.68 4.61 1.41
N LEU A 21 -11.60 3.93 1.78
CA LEU A 21 -10.36 4.59 2.17
C LEU A 21 -9.77 5.41 1.02
N ARG A 22 -9.75 4.85 -0.19
CA ARG A 22 -9.30 5.54 -1.41
C ARG A 22 -10.15 6.77 -1.70
N GLU A 23 -11.47 6.66 -1.64
CA GLU A 23 -12.38 7.79 -1.85
C GLU A 23 -12.10 8.92 -0.85
N LEU A 24 -11.90 8.58 0.43
CA LEU A 24 -11.61 9.55 1.47
C LEU A 24 -10.24 10.24 1.28
N VAL A 25 -9.22 9.53 0.76
CA VAL A 25 -7.92 10.12 0.41
C VAL A 25 -8.07 11.26 -0.59
N PHE A 26 -9.01 11.17 -1.54
CA PHE A 26 -9.24 12.22 -2.53
C PHE A 26 -10.24 13.28 -2.06
N ALA A 27 -11.21 12.91 -1.23
CA ALA A 27 -12.21 13.85 -0.70
C ALA A 27 -11.59 14.85 0.30
N CYS A 28 -10.49 14.48 0.95
CA CYS A 28 -9.82 15.28 1.96
C CYS A 28 -10.79 15.95 2.97
N PRO A 29 -11.60 15.17 3.72
CA PRO A 29 -12.58 15.74 4.63
C PRO A 29 -11.93 16.56 5.76
N PRO A 30 -12.61 17.56 6.35
CA PRO A 30 -12.04 18.40 7.40
C PRO A 30 -11.48 17.63 8.61
N GLU A 31 -12.16 16.56 9.05
CA GLU A 31 -11.68 15.71 10.16
C GLU A 31 -10.75 14.55 9.69
N GLY A 32 -10.21 14.64 8.47
CA GLY A 32 -9.41 13.59 7.83
C GLY A 32 -8.15 13.22 8.60
N LYS A 33 -7.49 14.18 9.27
CA LYS A 33 -6.25 13.92 10.01
C LYS A 33 -6.41 12.79 11.04
N GLU A 34 -7.39 12.91 11.94
CA GLU A 34 -7.63 11.89 12.97
C GLU A 34 -8.18 10.60 12.36
N PHE A 35 -9.01 10.71 11.32
CA PHE A 35 -9.51 9.56 10.58
C PHE A 35 -8.37 8.69 10.02
N PHE A 36 -7.45 9.27 9.26
CA PHE A 36 -6.37 8.52 8.61
C PHE A 36 -5.39 7.92 9.63
N ARG A 37 -5.12 8.64 10.73
CA ARG A 37 -4.33 8.10 11.84
C ARG A 37 -4.95 6.83 12.43
N ARG A 38 -6.28 6.84 12.63
CA ARG A 38 -7.03 5.67 13.12
C ARG A 38 -7.15 4.56 12.06
N ALA A 39 -7.30 4.91 10.79
CA ALA A 39 -7.29 3.96 9.68
C ALA A 39 -5.96 3.19 9.65
N PHE A 40 -4.82 3.89 9.77
CA PHE A 40 -3.51 3.26 9.87
C PHE A 40 -3.43 2.22 11.01
N GLN A 41 -4.02 2.52 12.17
CA GLN A 41 -4.04 1.60 13.31
C GLN A 41 -4.95 0.38 13.07
N LYS A 42 -6.09 0.58 12.38
CA LYS A 42 -7.07 -0.48 12.07
C LYS A 42 -6.54 -1.48 11.05
N GLU A 43 -5.84 -1.02 10.01
CA GLU A 43 -5.49 -1.88 8.88
C GLU A 43 -4.39 -2.88 9.21
N ARG A 44 -4.39 -4.01 8.50
CA ARG A 44 -3.39 -5.08 8.64
C ARG A 44 -2.45 -5.16 7.45
N TYR A 45 -2.95 -4.89 6.26
CA TYR A 45 -2.20 -4.89 5.00
C TYR A 45 -1.34 -3.63 4.88
N LEU A 46 -0.10 -3.76 4.38
CA LEU A 46 0.85 -2.65 4.33
C LEU A 46 0.44 -1.59 3.32
N ASP A 47 -0.10 -2.00 2.17
CA ASP A 47 -0.63 -1.11 1.14
C ASP A 47 -1.78 -0.23 1.66
N LEU A 48 -2.70 -0.79 2.46
CA LEU A 48 -3.78 -0.02 3.08
C LEU A 48 -3.27 0.89 4.20
N LYS A 49 -2.28 0.46 4.98
CA LYS A 49 -1.61 1.33 5.94
C LYS A 49 -0.92 2.50 5.24
N LEU A 50 -0.22 2.25 4.13
CA LEU A 50 0.44 3.28 3.33
C LEU A 50 -0.58 4.22 2.67
N THR A 51 -1.73 3.69 2.24
CA THR A 51 -2.87 4.49 1.76
C THR A 51 -3.37 5.43 2.85
N ALA A 52 -3.48 4.96 4.10
CA ALA A 52 -3.83 5.80 5.22
C ALA A 52 -2.75 6.87 5.49
N VAL A 53 -1.45 6.53 5.36
CA VAL A 53 -0.36 7.52 5.45
C VAL A 53 -0.47 8.58 4.35
N ARG A 54 -0.79 8.19 3.11
CA ARG A 54 -1.03 9.13 2.00
C ARG A 54 -2.11 10.15 2.35
N GLY A 55 -3.24 9.71 2.89
CA GLY A 55 -4.30 10.61 3.37
C GLY A 55 -3.86 11.45 4.56
N TYR A 56 -3.14 10.86 5.51
CA TYR A 56 -2.68 11.56 6.72
C TYR A 56 -1.69 12.69 6.41
N ALA A 57 -0.74 12.45 5.49
CA ALA A 57 0.29 13.40 5.09
C ALA A 57 -0.29 14.69 4.48
N PHE A 58 -1.54 14.67 4.00
CA PHE A 58 -2.24 15.89 3.56
C PHE A 58 -2.45 16.89 4.71
N TYR A 59 -2.59 16.42 5.96
CA TYR A 59 -2.89 17.24 7.13
C TYR A 59 -1.76 17.33 8.15
N ALA A 60 -0.71 16.55 7.96
CA ALA A 60 0.30 16.29 8.97
C ALA A 60 1.67 16.79 8.50
N SER A 61 2.43 17.33 9.45
CA SER A 61 3.84 17.64 9.25
C SER A 61 4.68 16.37 9.12
N GLU A 62 5.92 16.50 8.65
CA GLU A 62 6.87 15.39 8.62
C GLU A 62 7.02 14.72 9.98
N ASP A 63 7.23 15.49 11.05
CA ASP A 63 7.42 14.98 12.42
C ASP A 63 6.25 14.11 12.90
N GLU A 64 5.04 14.39 12.43
CA GLU A 64 3.84 13.60 12.73
C GLU A 64 3.73 12.33 11.89
N VAL A 65 4.25 12.36 10.65
CA VAL A 65 4.25 11.22 9.73
C VAL A 65 5.33 10.21 10.08
N VAL A 66 6.51 10.66 10.54
CA VAL A 66 7.67 9.82 10.85
C VAL A 66 7.31 8.61 11.74
N PRO A 67 6.60 8.75 12.87
CA PRO A 67 6.27 7.61 13.73
C PRO A 67 5.36 6.55 13.06
N LEU A 68 4.53 6.96 12.08
CA LEU A 68 3.73 6.01 11.30
C LEU A 68 4.61 5.26 10.31
N MET A 69 5.52 5.97 9.64
CA MET A 69 6.45 5.38 8.67
C MET A 69 7.48 4.45 9.33
N GLU A 70 7.98 4.77 10.51
CA GLU A 70 8.87 3.87 11.27
C GLU A 70 8.18 2.55 11.62
N LYS A 71 6.92 2.63 12.08
CA LYS A 71 6.09 1.44 12.34
C LYS A 71 5.86 0.64 11.06
N LEU A 72 5.57 1.32 9.95
CA LEU A 72 5.33 0.66 8.67
C LEU A 72 6.60 -0.01 8.13
N LEU A 73 7.75 0.64 8.24
CA LEU A 73 9.06 0.11 7.87
C LEU A 73 9.40 -1.14 8.70
N ALA A 74 9.17 -1.12 10.01
CA ALA A 74 9.40 -2.28 10.87
C ALA A 74 8.51 -3.49 10.48
N LEU A 75 7.30 -3.24 9.97
CA LEU A 75 6.44 -4.30 9.44
C LEU A 75 6.93 -4.81 8.08
N LEU A 76 7.34 -3.91 7.19
CA LEU A 76 7.90 -4.23 5.87
C LEU A 76 9.15 -5.12 6.00
N LEU A 77 10.08 -4.77 6.89
CA LEU A 77 11.29 -5.56 7.16
C LEU A 77 10.98 -7.03 7.51
N LYS A 78 9.91 -7.28 8.25
CA LYS A 78 9.48 -8.62 8.68
C LYS A 78 8.58 -9.34 7.68
N ARG A 79 8.21 -8.69 6.57
CA ARG A 79 7.24 -9.25 5.62
C ARG A 79 7.76 -10.51 4.93
N PRO A 80 9.01 -10.58 4.44
CA PRO A 80 9.54 -11.79 3.80
C PRO A 80 9.52 -13.03 4.70
N GLU A 81 9.65 -12.85 6.02
CA GLU A 81 9.65 -13.95 6.99
C GLU A 81 8.25 -14.51 7.27
N ARG A 82 7.21 -13.66 7.20
CA ARG A 82 5.84 -14.01 7.62
C ARG A 82 4.94 -14.41 6.46
N THR A 83 5.05 -13.70 5.35
CA THR A 83 4.25 -13.92 4.16
C THR A 83 5.19 -13.80 2.95
N PRO A 84 5.98 -14.84 2.66
CA PRO A 84 6.87 -14.83 1.52
C PRO A 84 6.04 -14.63 0.23
N TYR A 85 6.64 -13.94 -0.74
CA TYR A 85 6.05 -13.71 -2.07
C TYR A 85 4.72 -12.93 -2.10
N ASP A 86 4.47 -12.05 -1.13
CA ASP A 86 3.29 -11.17 -1.14
C ASP A 86 3.40 -10.02 -2.15
N TYR A 87 3.50 -10.38 -3.42
CA TYR A 87 3.72 -9.46 -4.52
C TYR A 87 2.60 -8.43 -4.70
N GLN A 88 1.37 -8.77 -4.30
CA GLN A 88 0.22 -7.89 -4.50
C GLN A 88 0.37 -6.60 -3.69
N GLU A 89 0.77 -6.70 -2.42
CA GLU A 89 1.03 -5.50 -1.61
C GLU A 89 2.22 -4.69 -2.17
N TYR A 90 3.27 -5.36 -2.64
CA TYR A 90 4.42 -4.67 -3.23
C TYR A 90 4.06 -3.90 -4.50
N GLU A 91 3.30 -4.50 -5.43
CA GLU A 91 2.88 -3.83 -6.67
C GLU A 91 2.03 -2.59 -6.39
N VAL A 92 1.12 -2.67 -5.41
CA VAL A 92 0.29 -1.52 -5.01
C VAL A 92 1.14 -0.44 -4.36
N MET A 93 2.03 -0.78 -3.41
CA MET A 93 2.89 0.20 -2.73
C MET A 93 3.85 0.92 -3.68
N ARG A 94 4.36 0.23 -4.70
CA ARG A 94 5.29 0.77 -5.71
C ARG A 94 4.59 1.55 -6.83
N SER A 95 3.27 1.47 -6.92
CA SER A 95 2.51 2.09 -8.00
C SER A 95 2.45 3.61 -7.85
N GLN A 96 2.10 4.32 -8.94
CA GLN A 96 1.87 5.78 -8.95
C GLN A 96 0.86 6.27 -7.91
N TYR A 97 0.02 5.37 -7.38
CA TYR A 97 -0.92 5.66 -6.30
C TYR A 97 -0.25 5.90 -4.94
N LEU A 98 0.92 5.34 -4.66
CA LEU A 98 1.51 5.36 -3.31
C LEU A 98 2.90 5.96 -3.27
N MET A 99 3.96 5.15 -3.31
CA MET A 99 5.31 5.65 -3.03
C MET A 99 5.80 6.76 -3.97
N PRO A 100 5.66 6.64 -5.31
CA PRO A 100 5.95 7.72 -6.25
C PRO A 100 5.25 9.03 -5.86
N TYR A 101 3.93 9.00 -5.62
CA TYR A 101 3.19 10.18 -5.17
C TYR A 101 3.74 10.78 -3.87
N LEU A 102 4.02 9.95 -2.87
CA LEU A 102 4.53 10.41 -1.57
C LEU A 102 5.91 11.06 -1.69
N LEU A 103 6.79 10.48 -2.50
CA LEU A 103 8.14 10.99 -2.75
C LEU A 103 8.09 12.33 -3.49
N GLU A 104 7.31 12.40 -4.57
CA GLU A 104 7.17 13.61 -5.39
C GLU A 104 6.50 14.74 -4.62
N LYS A 105 5.43 14.43 -3.86
CA LYS A 105 4.63 15.47 -3.20
C LYS A 105 5.27 16.05 -1.95
N TYR A 106 5.92 15.22 -1.14
CA TYR A 106 6.37 15.61 0.21
C TYR A 106 7.88 15.57 0.38
N SER A 107 8.60 14.72 -0.38
CA SER A 107 10.06 14.60 -0.30
C SER A 107 10.61 14.35 1.12
N TYR A 108 9.83 13.75 2.01
CA TYR A 108 10.26 13.44 3.38
C TYR A 108 11.29 12.30 3.42
N PRO A 109 12.40 12.44 4.17
CA PRO A 109 13.37 11.37 4.44
C PRO A 109 12.76 10.01 4.81
N CYS A 110 11.70 9.97 5.63
CA CYS A 110 11.07 8.72 6.02
C CYS A 110 10.43 7.96 4.84
N PHE A 111 9.93 8.68 3.83
CA PHE A 111 9.41 8.07 2.61
C PHE A 111 10.54 7.50 1.75
N ARG A 112 11.68 8.20 1.64
CA ARG A 112 12.86 7.66 0.93
C ARG A 112 13.39 6.38 1.57
N ALA A 113 13.51 6.36 2.90
CA ALA A 113 13.96 5.18 3.64
C ALA A 113 13.02 3.99 3.44
N PHE A 114 11.70 4.21 3.53
CA PHE A 114 10.71 3.18 3.26
C PHE A 114 10.78 2.68 1.81
N ASN A 115 10.89 3.60 0.83
CA ASN A 115 10.96 3.23 -0.58
C ASN A 115 12.20 2.39 -0.90
N ALA A 116 13.36 2.75 -0.35
CA ALA A 116 14.59 1.99 -0.56
C ALA A 116 14.46 0.54 -0.09
N GLN A 117 13.86 0.34 1.09
CA GLN A 117 13.58 -0.99 1.60
C GLN A 117 12.55 -1.74 0.75
N LEU A 118 11.50 -1.05 0.31
CA LEU A 118 10.44 -1.60 -0.54
C LEU A 118 11.00 -2.12 -1.87
N GLU A 119 11.79 -1.29 -2.57
CA GLU A 119 12.42 -1.65 -3.84
C GLU A 119 13.43 -2.79 -3.66
N ALA A 120 14.22 -2.78 -2.58
CA ALA A 120 15.17 -3.86 -2.30
C ALA A 120 14.46 -5.22 -2.11
N GLN A 121 13.36 -5.25 -1.35
CA GLN A 121 12.58 -6.48 -1.15
C GLN A 121 11.88 -6.93 -2.42
N TYR A 122 11.32 -6.00 -3.20
CA TYR A 122 10.70 -6.34 -4.47
C TYR A 122 11.73 -6.90 -5.46
N ALA A 123 12.90 -6.28 -5.57
CA ALA A 123 13.98 -6.76 -6.44
C ALA A 123 14.43 -8.19 -6.09
N ALA A 124 14.39 -8.56 -4.81
CA ALA A 124 14.72 -9.90 -4.33
C ALA A 124 13.63 -10.95 -4.60
N LEU A 125 12.42 -10.57 -5.02
CA LEU A 125 11.38 -11.54 -5.40
C LEU A 125 11.78 -12.30 -6.67
N PRO A 126 11.34 -13.56 -6.82
CA PRO A 126 11.42 -14.25 -8.11
C PRO A 126 10.64 -13.52 -9.20
N GLU A 127 11.13 -13.56 -10.45
CA GLU A 127 10.54 -12.84 -11.58
C GLU A 127 9.06 -13.18 -11.83
N VAL A 128 8.64 -14.41 -11.53
CA VAL A 128 7.24 -14.84 -11.70
C VAL A 128 6.27 -13.97 -10.91
N PHE A 129 6.72 -13.41 -9.78
CA PHE A 129 5.94 -12.56 -8.89
C PHE A 129 6.03 -11.07 -9.24
N LYS A 130 6.78 -10.68 -10.27
CA LYS A 130 6.99 -9.29 -10.65
C LYS A 130 6.18 -8.90 -11.89
N HIS A 131 5.96 -7.60 -11.99
CA HIS A 131 5.33 -6.90 -13.10
C HIS A 131 3.99 -7.52 -13.54
N ILE A 132 3.19 -7.97 -12.57
CA ILE A 132 1.90 -8.62 -12.86
C ILE A 132 0.85 -7.55 -13.16
N PHE A 133 0.78 -6.52 -12.31
CA PHE A 133 -0.10 -5.38 -12.46
C PHE A 133 0.55 -4.16 -11.79
N THR A 134 0.01 -2.97 -12.07
CA THR A 134 0.30 -1.75 -11.33
C THR A 134 -1.01 -1.00 -11.05
N CYS A 135 -0.97 0.12 -10.34
CA CYS A 135 -2.12 1.00 -10.19
C CYS A 135 -1.79 2.42 -10.68
N ASP A 136 -2.75 3.04 -11.35
CA ASP A 136 -2.69 4.44 -11.78
C ASP A 136 -2.72 5.42 -10.58
N GLU A 137 -2.62 6.73 -10.84
CA GLU A 137 -2.64 7.78 -9.82
C GLU A 137 -3.91 7.79 -8.94
N ARG A 138 -5.01 7.21 -9.44
CA ARG A 138 -6.30 7.07 -8.74
C ARG A 138 -6.42 5.75 -7.98
N GLY A 139 -5.44 4.86 -8.12
CA GLY A 139 -5.41 3.54 -7.51
C GLY A 139 -6.17 2.48 -8.31
N ASN A 140 -6.52 2.73 -9.56
CA ASN A 140 -7.15 1.73 -10.41
C ASN A 140 -6.10 0.76 -10.95
N ILE A 141 -6.42 -0.53 -10.92
CA ILE A 141 -5.53 -1.59 -11.37
C ILE A 141 -5.37 -1.52 -12.88
N GLN A 142 -4.11 -1.49 -13.32
CA GLN A 142 -3.67 -1.66 -14.70
C GLN A 142 -2.96 -3.01 -14.80
N GLN A 143 -3.60 -3.96 -15.48
CA GLN A 143 -3.03 -5.29 -15.70
C GLN A 143 -1.85 -5.19 -16.70
N LEU A 144 -0.68 -5.71 -16.33
CA LEU A 144 0.53 -5.68 -17.16
C LEU A 144 0.78 -7.00 -17.87
N ARG A 145 0.46 -8.12 -17.21
CA ARG A 145 0.58 -9.48 -17.76
C ARG A 145 -0.78 -10.17 -17.86
N ASP A 146 -0.94 -11.10 -18.78
CA ASP A 146 -2.20 -11.85 -18.88
C ASP A 146 -2.46 -12.68 -17.62
N LYS A 147 -3.71 -12.73 -17.17
CA LYS A 147 -4.08 -13.41 -15.92
C LYS A 147 -3.87 -14.93 -16.00
N LYS A 148 -4.13 -15.55 -17.15
CA LYS A 148 -3.95 -17.00 -17.31
C LYS A 148 -2.48 -17.35 -17.37
N GLU A 149 -1.68 -16.52 -18.05
CA GLU A 149 -0.22 -16.68 -18.08
C GLU A 149 0.38 -16.60 -16.67
N VAL A 150 0.00 -15.58 -15.90
CA VAL A 150 0.47 -15.41 -14.51
C VAL A 150 0.05 -16.60 -13.65
N GLN A 151 -1.20 -17.06 -13.75
CA GLN A 151 -1.67 -18.24 -13.02
C GLN A 151 -0.87 -19.50 -13.37
N ALA A 152 -0.58 -19.72 -14.65
CA ALA A 152 0.20 -20.86 -15.10
C ALA A 152 1.66 -20.78 -14.60
N ALA A 153 2.28 -19.61 -14.67
CA ALA A 153 3.65 -19.42 -14.20
C ALA A 153 3.77 -19.59 -12.68
N LEU A 154 2.83 -19.04 -11.91
CA LEU A 154 2.79 -19.25 -10.45
C LEU A 154 2.58 -20.72 -10.09
N ALA A 155 1.71 -21.44 -10.83
CA ALA A 155 1.49 -22.86 -10.60
C ALA A 155 2.77 -23.69 -10.82
N LYS A 156 3.54 -23.38 -11.87
CA LYS A 156 4.83 -24.03 -12.14
C LYS A 156 5.88 -23.75 -11.05
N PHE A 157 5.99 -22.50 -10.62
CA PHE A 157 6.89 -22.12 -9.52
C PHE A 157 6.57 -22.91 -8.25
N PHE A 158 5.30 -23.00 -7.86
CA PHE A 158 4.91 -23.77 -6.67
C PHE A 158 4.99 -25.29 -6.85
N ALA A 159 4.98 -25.79 -8.08
CA ALA A 159 5.23 -27.20 -8.38
C ALA A 159 6.72 -27.56 -8.40
N GLY A 160 7.62 -26.58 -8.34
CA GLY A 160 9.07 -26.78 -8.45
C GLY A 160 9.53 -27.16 -9.85
N GLU A 161 8.75 -26.78 -10.88
CA GLU A 161 9.06 -27.02 -12.29
C GLU A 161 9.88 -25.88 -12.93
N ASP A 162 10.52 -25.05 -12.08
CA ASP A 162 11.31 -23.87 -12.46
C ASP A 162 12.83 -24.14 -12.50
#